data_AF-A0A8T2EJH0-F1
#
_entry.id   AF-A0A8T2EJH0-F1
#
_cell.length_a   1.000
_cell.length_b   1.000
_cell.length_c   1.000
_cell.angle_alpha   90.00
_cell.angle_beta   90.00
_cell.angle_gamma   90.00
#
_symmetry.space_group_name_H-M   'P 1'
#
loop_
_entity.id
_entity.type
_entity.pdbx_description
1 polymer ?
#
loop_
_entity_poly.entity_id
_entity_poly.type
_entity_poly.pdbx_seq_one_letter_code
_entity_poly.pdbx_strand_id
1 'polypeptide(L)'
;MVFKYKDPTAHAEVIAIREACKKLNEIKLSECEIYASCEPCPMCFGAIHLSRLKRLVYGAKVEAALAIGFNRILADGVRGVGCYHNSNLEITKLDLSIAEQVFQNTKGKFSLS
;
A
#
# COMPACT_ATOMS: atom_id res chain seq x y z
N MET A 1 11.74 9.48 0.36
CA MET A 1 12.77 8.44 0.55
C MET A 1 13.60 8.20 -0.71
N VAL A 2 12.97 8.16 -1.89
CA VAL A 2 13.65 8.07 -3.20
C VAL A 2 14.95 8.87 -3.32
N PHE A 3 14.91 10.20 -3.16
CA PHE A 3 16.13 11.03 -3.28
C PHE A 3 17.16 10.77 -2.18
N LYS A 4 16.72 10.47 -0.94
CA LYS A 4 17.60 10.20 0.19
C LYS A 4 18.41 8.92 -0.02
N TYR A 5 17.78 7.87 -0.54
CA TYR A 5 18.44 6.59 -0.79
C TYR A 5 18.97 6.44 -2.21
N LYS A 6 18.73 7.42 -3.09
CA LYS A 6 19.02 7.35 -4.53
C LYS A 6 18.46 6.07 -5.17
N ASP A 7 17.31 5.61 -4.68
CA ASP A 7 16.63 4.38 -5.11
C ASP A 7 15.23 4.76 -5.62
N PRO A 8 14.95 4.63 -6.93
CA PRO A 8 13.64 4.96 -7.50
C PRO A 8 12.52 4.05 -6.96
N THR A 9 12.85 2.90 -6.37
CA THR A 9 11.86 1.97 -5.78
C THR A 9 11.54 2.28 -4.32
N ALA A 10 12.23 3.24 -3.70
CA ALA A 10 12.10 3.60 -2.28
C ALA A 10 10.85 4.46 -2.01
N HIS A 11 9.69 3.97 -2.43
CA HIS A 11 8.36 4.46 -2.08
C HIS A 11 7.97 4.03 -0.67
N ALA A 12 7.03 4.75 -0.05
CA ALA A 12 6.65 4.52 1.34
C ALA A 12 6.16 3.08 1.56
N GLU A 13 5.32 2.57 0.65
CA GLU A 13 4.72 1.24 0.71
C GLU A 13 5.78 0.15 0.55
N VAL A 14 6.71 0.32 -0.41
CA VAL A 14 7.81 -0.63 -0.63
C VAL A 14 8.74 -0.68 0.59
N ILE A 15 9.06 0.47 1.17
CA ILE A 15 9.87 0.54 2.39
C ILE A 15 9.14 -0.13 3.55
N ALA A 16 7.86 0.18 3.76
CA ALA A 16 7.06 -0.41 4.82
C ALA A 16 7.02 -1.94 4.72
N ILE A 17 6.81 -2.49 3.52
CA ILE A 17 6.87 -3.93 3.26
C ILE A 17 8.27 -4.49 3.58
N ARG A 18 9.34 -3.85 3.06
CA ARG A 18 10.73 -4.31 3.31
C ARG A 18 11.04 -4.36 4.80
N GLU A 19 10.66 -3.34 5.56
CA GLU A 19 10.90 -3.28 7.00
C GLU A 19 10.03 -4.28 7.77
N ALA A 20 8.77 -4.48 7.37
CA ALA A 20 7.90 -5.51 7.96
C ALA A 20 8.46 -6.93 7.73
N CYS A 21 8.89 -7.24 6.50
CA CYS A 21 9.50 -8.53 6.17
C CYS A 21 10.77 -8.78 6.99
N LYS A 22 11.64 -7.78 7.15
CA LYS A 22 12.83 -7.89 8.01
C LYS A 22 12.47 -8.12 9.48
N LYS A 23 11.50 -7.37 10.00
CA LYS A 23 11.09 -7.44 11.41
C LYS A 23 10.47 -8.79 11.76
N LEU A 24 9.66 -9.35 10.87
CA LEU A 24 9.00 -10.64 11.05
C LEU A 24 9.86 -11.82 10.60
N ASN A 25 10.96 -11.55 9.88
CA ASN A 25 11.77 -12.56 9.20
C ASN A 25 10.95 -13.45 8.26
N GLU A 26 9.99 -12.84 7.55
CA GLU A 26 9.08 -13.52 6.62
C GLU A 26 8.95 -12.71 5.33
N ILE A 27 8.69 -13.40 4.21
CA ILE A 27 8.40 -12.75 2.92
C ILE A 27 6.90 -12.52 2.68
N LYS A 28 6.06 -13.28 3.39
CA LYS A 28 4.60 -13.17 3.33
C LYS A 28 4.13 -12.41 4.57
N LEU A 29 3.22 -11.48 4.36
CA LEU A 29 2.67 -10.59 5.37
C LEU A 29 1.14 -10.82 5.48
N SER A 30 0.69 -12.07 5.44
CA SER A 30 -0.74 -12.43 5.38
C SER A 30 -1.53 -12.06 6.61
N GLU A 31 -0.88 -11.87 7.75
CA GLU A 31 -1.51 -11.39 8.98
C GLU A 31 -1.37 -9.87 9.16
N CYS A 32 -0.83 -9.17 8.15
CA CYS A 32 -0.61 -7.73 8.21
C CYS A 32 -1.54 -6.96 7.27
N GLU A 33 -1.76 -5.71 7.63
CA GLU A 33 -2.49 -4.72 6.86
C GLU A 33 -1.57 -3.54 6.54
N ILE A 34 -1.77 -2.92 5.39
CA ILE A 34 -1.02 -1.73 4.98
C ILE A 34 -1.95 -0.52 4.87
N TYR A 35 -1.48 0.59 5.42
CA TYR A 35 -2.17 1.88 5.41
C TYR A 35 -1.33 2.87 4.60
N ALA A 36 -1.88 3.35 3.50
CA ALA A 36 -1.24 4.31 2.62
C ALA A 36 -1.98 5.65 2.68
N SER A 37 -1.25 6.77 2.70
CA SER A 37 -1.89 8.09 2.66
C SER A 37 -2.60 8.33 1.32
N CYS A 38 -2.06 7.77 0.25
CA CYS A 38 -2.59 7.87 -1.10
C CYS A 38 -2.69 6.51 -1.78
N GLU A 39 -3.44 6.47 -2.87
CA GLU A 39 -3.54 5.33 -3.76
C GLU A 39 -2.14 4.84 -4.21
N PRO A 40 -1.79 3.56 -3.99
CA PRO A 40 -0.47 3.06 -4.36
C PRO A 40 -0.28 3.03 -5.87
N CYS A 41 0.92 3.41 -6.33
CA CYS A 41 1.29 3.26 -7.73
C CYS A 41 1.41 1.78 -8.12
N PRO A 42 1.49 1.42 -9.42
CA PRO A 42 1.51 0.00 -9.83
C PRO A 42 2.64 -0.82 -9.26
N MET A 43 3.81 -0.22 -9.11
CA MET A 43 4.96 -0.87 -8.47
C MET A 43 4.62 -1.24 -7.02
N CYS A 44 4.04 -0.29 -6.27
CA CYS A 44 3.67 -0.50 -4.88
C CYS A 44 2.50 -1.48 -4.75
N PHE A 45 1.51 -1.40 -5.64
CA PHE A 45 0.40 -2.35 -5.68
C PHE A 45 0.87 -3.78 -5.98
N GLY A 46 1.79 -3.95 -6.94
CA GLY A 46 2.42 -5.24 -7.21
C GLY A 46 3.18 -5.78 -6.01
N ALA A 47 3.94 -4.92 -5.30
CA ALA A 47 4.63 -5.30 -4.08
C ALA A 47 3.63 -5.78 -2.99
N ILE A 48 2.55 -5.03 -2.77
CA ILE A 48 1.49 -5.38 -1.81
C ILE A 48 0.89 -6.76 -2.12
N HIS A 49 0.57 -7.00 -3.39
CA HIS A 49 0.01 -8.28 -3.84
C HIS A 49 0.99 -9.44 -3.63
N LEU A 50 2.26 -9.26 -4.02
CA LEU A 50 3.30 -10.29 -3.88
C LEU A 50 3.62 -10.59 -2.40
N SER A 51 3.52 -9.59 -1.53
CA SER A 51 3.68 -9.75 -0.08
C SER A 51 2.49 -10.41 0.60
N ARG A 52 1.41 -10.73 -0.13
CA ARG A 52 0.23 -11.42 0.40
C ARG A 52 -0.45 -10.70 1.56
N LEU A 53 -0.37 -9.36 1.61
CA LEU A 53 -1.04 -8.57 2.63
C LEU A 53 -2.54 -8.87 2.64
N LYS A 54 -3.12 -8.87 3.85
CA LYS A 54 -4.55 -9.13 4.03
C LYS A 54 -5.40 -7.98 3.52
N ARG A 55 -4.96 -6.76 3.80
CA ARG A 55 -5.76 -5.55 3.57
C ARG A 55 -4.89 -4.36 3.19
N LEU A 56 -5.33 -3.63 2.18
CA LEU A 56 -4.82 -2.32 1.77
C LEU A 56 -5.87 -1.27 2.07
N VAL A 57 -5.49 -0.28 2.87
CA VAL A 57 -6.32 0.88 3.18
C VAL A 57 -5.63 2.13 2.65
N TYR A 58 -6.33 2.98 1.89
CA TYR A 58 -5.77 4.24 1.39
C TYR A 58 -6.73 5.43 1.47
N GLY A 59 -6.20 6.64 1.64
CA GLY A 59 -6.99 7.87 1.78
C GLY A 59 -7.22 8.62 0.46
N ALA A 60 -6.21 9.35 0.01
CA ALA A 60 -6.31 10.20 -1.17
C ALA A 60 -6.19 9.42 -2.49
N LYS A 61 -6.86 9.87 -3.55
CA LYS A 61 -6.47 9.48 -4.92
C LYS A 61 -5.24 10.27 -5.33
N VAL A 62 -4.30 9.65 -6.01
CA VAL A 62 -3.14 10.37 -6.55
C VAL A 62 -3.57 11.03 -7.86
N GLU A 63 -3.69 12.36 -7.88
CA GLU A 63 -4.04 13.13 -9.09
C GLU A 63 -3.01 12.94 -10.22
N ALA A 64 -1.72 12.85 -9.88
CA ALA A 64 -0.68 12.50 -10.83
C ALA A 64 -0.86 11.08 -11.41
N ALA A 65 -1.42 10.13 -10.64
CA ALA A 65 -1.69 8.78 -11.12
C ALA A 65 -2.88 8.74 -12.08
N LEU A 66 -3.85 9.65 -11.92
CA LEU A 66 -4.96 9.83 -12.86
C LEU A 66 -4.46 10.27 -14.24
N ALA A 67 -3.51 11.20 -14.29
CA ALA A 67 -2.97 11.73 -15.54
C ALA A 67 -2.18 10.70 -16.37
N ILE A 68 -1.61 9.68 -15.72
CA ILE A 68 -0.75 8.66 -16.35
C ILE A 68 -1.53 7.33 -16.57
N GLY A 69 -2.85 7.31 -16.30
CA GLY A 69 -3.70 6.14 -16.50
C GLY A 69 -3.57 5.04 -15.44
N PHE A 70 -2.90 5.31 -14.31
CA PHE A 70 -2.64 4.34 -13.25
C PHE A 70 -3.89 3.96 -12.43
N ASN A 71 -4.93 4.78 -12.39
CA ASN A 71 -6.24 4.45 -11.79
C ASN A 71 -6.83 3.17 -12.40
N ARG A 72 -6.49 2.86 -13.66
CA ARG A 72 -6.88 1.57 -14.25
C ARG A 72 -6.34 0.39 -13.48
N ILE A 73 -5.17 0.44 -12.84
CA ILE A 73 -4.58 -0.75 -12.22
C ILE A 73 -5.30 -1.17 -10.95
N LEU A 74 -5.73 -0.21 -10.11
CA LEU A 74 -6.64 -0.54 -9.01
C LEU A 74 -8.04 -0.87 -9.53
N ALA A 75 -8.58 -0.11 -10.47
CA ALA A 75 -9.91 -0.41 -11.02
C ALA A 75 -9.94 -1.79 -11.68
N ASP A 76 -8.88 -2.20 -12.39
CA ASP A 76 -8.72 -3.49 -13.08
C ASP A 76 -8.35 -4.61 -12.09
N GLY A 77 -7.62 -4.29 -11.00
CA GLY A 77 -7.37 -5.20 -9.88
C GLY A 77 -8.63 -5.48 -9.05
N VAL A 78 -9.48 -4.47 -8.85
CA VAL A 78 -10.79 -4.57 -8.17
C VAL A 78 -11.86 -5.16 -9.12
N ARG A 79 -11.80 -4.87 -10.43
CA ARG A 79 -12.73 -5.38 -11.46
C ARG A 79 -12.27 -6.68 -12.12
N GLY A 80 -11.18 -7.28 -11.65
CA GLY A 80 -10.81 -8.66 -11.98
C GLY A 80 -10.36 -8.89 -13.42
N VAL A 81 -9.35 -8.17 -13.90
CA VAL A 81 -8.58 -8.67 -15.06
C VAL A 81 -7.81 -9.91 -14.61
N GLY A 82 -7.90 -11.01 -15.37
CA GLY A 82 -7.62 -12.40 -14.95
C GLY A 82 -6.24 -12.73 -14.36
N CYS A 83 -5.30 -11.78 -14.29
CA CYS A 83 -3.98 -11.97 -13.69
C CYS A 83 -3.90 -11.70 -12.17
N TYR A 84 -4.84 -10.96 -11.57
CA TYR A 84 -4.89 -10.71 -10.12
C TYR A 84 -5.97 -11.52 -9.38
N HIS A 85 -6.63 -12.44 -10.09
CA HIS A 85 -7.86 -13.13 -9.70
C HIS A 85 -7.75 -14.11 -8.51
N ASN A 86 -6.63 -14.11 -7.76
CA ASN A 86 -6.34 -15.08 -6.70
C ASN A 86 -5.75 -14.50 -5.42
N SER A 87 -5.91 -13.19 -5.15
CA SER A 87 -5.55 -12.62 -3.84
C SER A 87 -6.77 -12.37 -2.98
N ASN A 88 -6.76 -12.90 -1.75
CA ASN A 88 -7.67 -12.52 -0.64
C ASN A 88 -7.36 -11.10 -0.11
N LEU A 89 -6.88 -10.19 -0.95
CA LEU A 89 -6.50 -8.83 -0.59
C LEU A 89 -7.75 -7.95 -0.55
N GLU A 90 -8.13 -7.50 0.64
CA GLU A 90 -9.21 -6.53 0.82
C GLU A 90 -8.69 -5.12 0.53
N ILE A 91 -9.40 -4.35 -0.29
CA ILE A 91 -9.01 -2.96 -0.62
C ILE A 91 -10.10 -2.01 -0.13
N THR A 92 -9.76 -1.14 0.81
CA THR A 92 -10.67 -0.11 1.34
C THR A 92 -10.13 1.28 1.02
N LYS A 93 -10.98 2.12 0.43
CA LYS A 93 -10.73 3.56 0.31
C LYS A 93 -11.38 4.28 1.48
N LEU A 94 -10.61 5.10 2.20
CA LEU A 94 -11.12 5.98 3.25
C LEU A 94 -11.26 7.41 2.74
N ASP A 95 -12.25 8.12 3.25
CA ASP A 95 -12.31 9.56 3.08
C ASP A 95 -11.15 10.23 3.84
N LEU A 96 -10.62 11.32 3.27
CA LEU A 96 -9.43 12.03 3.76
C LEU A 96 -9.52 12.40 5.25
N SER A 97 -10.69 12.84 5.71
CA SER A 97 -10.96 13.20 7.11
C SER A 97 -10.83 12.00 8.07
N ILE A 98 -11.20 10.80 7.62
CA ILE A 98 -11.13 9.56 8.40
C ILE A 98 -9.72 8.98 8.33
N ALA A 99 -9.05 9.07 7.17
CA ALA A 99 -7.67 8.62 7.00
C ALA A 99 -6.71 9.35 7.94
N GLU A 100 -6.89 10.66 8.12
CA GLU A 100 -6.13 11.45 9.09
C GLU A 100 -6.39 10.99 10.52
N GLN A 101 -7.65 10.76 10.91
CA GLN A 101 -7.99 10.26 12.25
C GLN A 101 -7.39 8.88 12.52
N VAL A 102 -7.47 7.95 11.56
CA VAL A 102 -6.88 6.61 11.70
C VAL A 102 -5.37 6.69 11.82
N PHE A 103 -4.70 7.55 11.04
CA PHE A 103 -3.26 7.78 11.15
C PHE A 103 -2.88 8.33 12.53
N GLN A 104 -3.62 9.30 13.07
CA GLN A 104 -3.35 9.83 14.42
C GLN A 104 -3.59 8.77 15.51
N ASN A 105 -4.67 7.99 15.39
CA ASN A 105 -5.01 6.94 16.36
C ASN A 105 -4.03 5.76 16.32
N THR A 106 -3.42 5.47 15.17
CA THR A 106 -2.43 4.39 15.01
C THR A 106 -1.01 4.84 15.35
N LYS A 107 -0.71 6.14 15.25
CA LYS A 107 0.59 6.72 15.64
C LYS A 107 0.97 6.42 17.10
N GLY A 108 -0.01 6.38 18.01
CA GLY A 108 0.21 6.01 19.42
C GLY A 108 0.48 4.53 19.69
N LYS A 109 0.16 3.63 18.74
CA LYS A 109 0.36 2.18 18.87
C LYS A 109 1.70 1.70 18.30
N PHE A 110 2.34 2.50 17.47
CA PHE A 110 3.63 2.20 16.87
C PHE A 110 4.66 3.26 17.30
N SER A 111 5.25 3.07 18.49
CA SER A 111 6.50 3.76 18.81
C SER A 111 7.58 3.22 17.87
N LEU A 112 7.99 4.02 16.89
CA LEU A 112 9.24 3.80 16.16
C LEU A 112 10.39 4.02 17.16
N SER A 113 10.82 2.94 17.80
CA SER A 113 12.05 2.88 18.61
C SER A 113 13.27 3.03 17.73
#